data_AF-A0A7V3Y1J5-F1
#
_entry.id   AF-A0A7V3Y1J5-F1
#
_cell.length_a   1.000
_cell.length_b   1.000
_cell.length_c   1.000
_cell.angle_alpha   90.00
_cell.angle_beta   90.00
_cell.angle_gamma   90.00
#
_symmetry.space_group_name_H-M   'P 1'
#
loop_
_entity.id
_entity.type
_entity.pdbx_description
1 polymer ?
#
loop_
_entity_poly.entity_id
_entity_poly.type
_entity_poly.pdbx_seq_one_letter_code
_entity_poly.pdbx_strand_id
1 'polypeptide(L)' 'MSYQVIARKWRPQTYNEVVAQEHVAKTIANSISKGRIAHAYLFAGPRGVG' A
#
# COMPACT_ATOMS: atom_id res chain seq x y z
N MET A 1 -12.60 -1.85 -23.99
CA MET A 1 -12.60 -1.55 -22.54
C MET A 1 -13.64 -2.45 -21.87
N SER A 2 -13.23 -3.44 -21.06
CA SER A 2 -14.21 -4.23 -20.29
C SER A 2 -14.65 -3.45 -19.04
N TYR A 3 -15.86 -3.69 -18.57
CA TYR A 3 -16.31 -3.17 -17.28
C TYR A 3 -15.36 -3.60 -16.16
N GLN A 4 -15.02 -2.67 -15.27
CA GLN A 4 -14.15 -2.90 -14.12
C GLN A 4 -14.85 -2.45 -12.83
N VAL A 5 -14.88 -3.33 -11.84
CA VAL A 5 -15.46 -3.05 -10.52
C VAL A 5 -14.72 -1.91 -9.83
N ILE A 6 -15.45 -1.07 -9.10
CA ILE A 6 -14.92 0.15 -8.47
C ILE A 6 -13.73 -0.12 -7.54
N ALA A 7 -13.78 -1.23 -6.78
CA ALA A 7 -12.70 -1.61 -5.86
C ALA A 7 -11.38 -1.89 -6.58
N ARG A 8 -11.43 -2.32 -7.85
CA ARG A 8 -10.22 -2.48 -8.67
C ARG A 8 -9.87 -1.20 -9.41
N LYS A 9 -10.86 -0.41 -9.82
CA LYS A 9 -10.65 0.84 -10.56
C LYS A 9 -9.88 1.87 -9.73
N TRP A 10 -10.13 1.91 -8.43
CA TRP A 10 -9.58 2.89 -7.50
C TRP A 10 -8.56 2.31 -6.52
N ARG A 11 -7.98 1.13 -6.83
CA ARG A 11 -6.91 0.58 -6.01
C ARG A 11 -5.70 1.53 -6.08
N PRO A 12 -5.20 2.06 -4.95
CA PRO A 12 -4.06 2.98 -4.95
C PRO A 12 -2.87 2.42 -5.75
N GLN A 13 -2.30 3.23 -6.62
CA GLN A 13 -1.12 2.87 -7.43
C GLN A 13 0.17 3.43 -6.83
N THR A 14 0.07 4.47 -6.01
CA THR A 14 1.21 5.10 -5.34
C THR A 14 1.01 5.14 -3.83
N TYR A 15 2.10 5.24 -3.07
CA TYR A 15 2.03 5.34 -1.60
C TYR A 15 1.26 6.56 -1.11
N ASN A 16 1.22 7.64 -1.90
CA ASN A 16 0.52 8.87 -1.55
C ASN A 16 -1.01 8.78 -1.76
N GLU A 17 -1.47 7.80 -2.53
CA GLU A 17 -2.90 7.53 -2.75
C GLU A 17 -3.50 6.62 -1.67
N VAL A 18 -2.67 6.05 -0.80
CA VAL A 18 -3.13 5.22 0.32
C VAL A 18 -3.72 6.11 1.40
N VAL A 19 -4.97 5.84 1.78
CA VAL A 19 -5.71 6.66 2.75
C VAL A 19 -5.49 6.11 4.17
N ALA A 20 -5.23 7.01 5.12
CA ALA A 20 -5.18 6.75 6.58
C ALA A 20 -4.12 5.75 7.07
N GLN A 21 -3.16 5.36 6.22
CA GLN A 21 -2.06 4.46 6.56
C GLN A 21 -0.69 5.13 6.36
N GLU A 22 -0.56 6.43 6.68
CA GLU A 22 0.67 7.19 6.37
C GLU A 22 1.90 6.60 7.07
N HIS A 23 1.73 6.11 8.31
CA HIS A 23 2.82 5.53 9.10
C HIS A 23 3.40 4.27 8.43
N VAL A 24 2.56 3.39 7.88
CA VAL A 24 2.99 2.19 7.16
C VAL A 24 3.64 2.57 5.82
N ALA A 25 2.94 3.38 5.02
CA ALA A 25 3.40 3.80 3.70
C ALA A 25 4.76 4.51 3.77
N LYS A 26 4.95 5.43 4.74
CA LYS A 26 6.20 6.13 4.98
C LYS A 26 7.32 5.19 5.42
N THR A 27 7.03 4.20 6.25
CA THR A 27 8.03 3.23 6.72
C THR A 27 8.55 2.40 5.56
N ILE A 28 7.66 1.87 4.72
CA ILE A 28 8.01 1.10 3.53
C ILE A 28 8.78 1.97 2.52
N ALA A 29 8.28 3.16 2.18
CA ALA A 29 8.94 4.07 1.25
C ALA A 29 10.36 4.44 1.70
N ASN A 30 10.54 4.72 2.99
CA ASN A 30 11.86 5.01 3.55
C ASN A 30 12.80 3.81 3.53
N SER A 31 12.29 2.59 3.80
CA SER A 31 13.10 1.37 3.77
C SER A 31 13.66 1.11 2.38
N ILE A 32 12.85 1.32 1.34
CA ILE A 32 13.25 1.19 -0.07
C ILE A 32 14.27 2.27 -0.43
N SER A 33 13.99 3.54 -0.12
CA SER A 33 14.89 4.66 -0.41
C SER A 33 16.27 4.51 0.25
N LYS A 34 16.32 3.92 1.44
CA LYS A 34 17.57 3.71 2.20
C LYS A 34 18.24 2.36 1.91
N GLY A 35 17.67 1.53 1.03
CA GLY A 35 18.16 0.17 0.77
C GLY A 35 18.08 -0.78 1.98
N ARG A 36 17.26 -0.45 2.98
CA ARG A 36 17.10 -1.22 4.23
C ARG A 36 15.89 -2.14 4.14
N ILE A 37 15.89 -3.03 3.15
CA ILE A 37 14.78 -3.94 2.88
C ILE A 37 14.85 -5.10 3.87
N ALA A 38 13.80 -5.28 4.68
CA ALA A 38 13.70 -6.42 5.58
C ALA A 38 13.51 -7.73 4.78
N HIS A 39 13.92 -8.85 5.36
CA HIS A 39 13.74 -10.17 4.77
C HIS A 39 12.26 -10.56 4.63
N ALA A 40 11.38 -10.01 5.46
CA ALA A 40 9.95 -10.29 5.44
C ALA A 40 9.15 -9.08 5.96
N TYR A 41 7.91 -8.94 5.45
CA TYR A 41 6.91 -7.99 5.92
C TYR A 41 5.60 -8.74 6.20
N LEU A 42 4.98 -8.48 7.35
CA LEU A 42 3.66 -8.97 7.70
C LEU A 42 2.69 -7.79 7.76
N PHE A 43 1.64 -7.84 6.95
CA PHE A 43 0.55 -6.87 6.99
C PHE A 43 -0.67 -7.52 7.63
N ALA A 44 -1.25 -6.86 8.64
CA ALA A 44 -2.40 -7.33 9.38
C ALA A 44 -3.47 -6.24 9.46
N GLY A 45 -4.73 -6.63 9.35
CA GLY A 45 -5.87 -5.72 9.40
C GLY A 45 -7.18 -6.42 8.98
N PRO A 46 -8.34 -5.81 9.26
CA PRO A 46 -9.62 -6.33 8.82
C PRO A 46 -9.75 -6.29 7.29
N ARG A 47 -10.67 -7.09 6.74
CA ARG A 47 -10.91 -7.16 5.29
C ARG A 47 -11.22 -5.77 4.71
N GLY A 48 -10.53 -5.42 3.63
CA GLY A 48 -10.72 -4.16 2.92
C GLY A 48 -9.83 -3.01 3.40
N VAL A 49 -8.93 -3.27 4.35
CA VAL A 49 -7.87 -2.33 4.76
C VAL A 49 -6.57 -2.64 4.03
N GLY A 50 -5.93 -1.60 3.48
CA GLY A 50 -4.79 -1.68 2.56
C GLY A 50 -5.17 -1.21 1.17
#